data_AF-A0AB35UL51-F1
#
_entry.id   AF-A0AB35UL51-F1
#
_cell.length_a   1.000
_cell.length_b   1.000
_cell.length_c   1.000
_cell.angle_alpha   90.00
_cell.angle_beta   90.00
_cell.angle_gamma   90.00
#
_symmetry.space_group_name_H-M   'P 1'
#
loop_
_entity.id
_entity.type
_entity.pdbx_description
1 polymer ?
#
loop_
_entity_poly.entity_id
_entity_poly.type
_entity_poly.pdbx_seq_one_letter_code
_entity_poly.pdbx_strand_id
1 'polypeptide(L)'
;LDTVAASTDQAEPKTVQDFLDRIENQELYHVLITVDRLTLQIVLMKIQGYSTREIARYLKITEKAVYRRMDRLKEKVKKIFE
;
A
#
# COMPACT_ATOMS: atom_id res chain seq x y z
N LEU A 1 15.61 29.75 20.65
CA LEU A 1 15.04 29.34 19.35
C LEU A 1 15.22 27.83 19.26
N ASP A 2 14.36 27.10 19.97
CA ASP A 2 14.39 25.64 19.96
C ASP A 2 13.65 25.18 18.71
N THR A 3 14.40 24.89 17.66
CA THR A 3 13.89 24.17 16.50
C THR A 3 13.61 22.74 16.92
N VAL A 4 12.40 22.47 17.40
CA VAL A 4 11.87 21.12 17.52
C VAL A 4 11.85 20.54 16.11
N ALA A 5 12.86 19.72 15.80
CA ALA A 5 12.79 18.82 14.66
C ALA A 5 11.58 17.92 14.92
N ALA A 6 10.48 18.18 14.23
CA ALA A 6 9.37 17.25 14.14
C ALA A 6 9.87 16.07 13.31
N SER A 7 10.64 15.19 13.92
CA SER A 7 10.86 13.84 13.43
C SER A 7 9.49 13.21 13.36
N THR A 8 8.89 13.18 12.17
CA THR A 8 7.72 12.36 11.93
C THR A 8 8.20 10.90 11.92
N ASP A 9 8.46 10.37 13.12
CA ASP A 9 8.58 8.94 13.40
C ASP A 9 7.22 8.29 13.17
N GLN A 10 6.69 8.38 11.95
CA GLN A 10 5.54 7.60 11.55
C GLN A 10 6.04 6.17 11.38
N ALA A 11 6.05 5.43 12.49
CA ALA A 11 6.33 4.00 12.53
C ALA A 11 5.68 3.31 11.33
N GLU A 12 6.36 2.41 10.63
CA GLU A 12 5.79 1.76 9.45
C GLU A 12 4.40 1.18 9.72
N PRO A 13 3.44 1.32 8.79
CA PRO A 13 2.09 0.77 8.99
C PRO A 13 2.20 -0.75 9.18
N LYS A 14 1.52 -1.29 10.19
CA LYS A 14 1.57 -2.73 10.53
C LYS A 14 0.35 -3.46 10.00
N THR A 15 -0.78 -2.77 9.90
CA THR A 15 -2.03 -3.33 9.39
C THR A 15 -2.52 -2.61 8.13
N VAL A 16 -3.45 -3.26 7.41
CA VAL A 16 -4.11 -2.63 6.26
C VAL A 16 -4.89 -1.38 6.69
N GLN A 17 -5.46 -1.39 7.90
CA GLN A 17 -6.17 -0.23 8.43
C GLN A 17 -5.20 0.92 8.70
N ASP A 18 -4.07 0.66 9.38
CA ASP A 18 -3.05 1.68 9.64
C ASP A 18 -2.52 2.32 8.34
N PHE A 19 -2.44 1.53 7.27
CA PHE A 19 -2.06 2.01 5.95
C PHE A 19 -3.12 2.94 5.36
N LEU A 20 -4.40 2.54 5.40
CA LEU A 20 -5.50 3.35 4.86
C LEU A 20 -5.70 4.65 5.66
N ASP A 21 -5.55 4.61 6.98
CA ASP A 21 -5.74 5.76 7.87
C ASP A 21 -4.70 6.87 7.64
N ARG A 22 -3.58 6.58 6.97
CA ARG A 22 -2.53 7.55 6.62
C ARG A 22 -2.75 8.24 5.28
N ILE A 23 -3.80 7.88 4.55
CA ILE A 23 -4.03 8.42 3.21
C ILE A 23 -4.81 9.72 3.32
N GLU A 24 -4.12 10.83 3.15
CA GLU A 24 -4.71 12.17 3.20
C GLU A 24 -5.55 12.50 1.95
N ASN A 25 -5.14 11.99 0.79
CA ASN A 25 -5.88 12.21 -0.46
C ASN A 25 -7.19 11.40 -0.46
N GLN A 26 -8.31 12.10 -0.36
CA GLN A 26 -9.63 11.49 -0.26
C GLN A 26 -10.01 10.66 -1.50
N GLU A 27 -9.67 11.09 -2.71
CA GLU A 27 -9.98 10.35 -3.94
C GLU A 27 -9.18 9.04 -4.01
N LEU A 28 -7.90 9.09 -3.64
CA LEU A 28 -7.05 7.91 -3.52
C LEU A 28 -7.57 6.96 -2.46
N TYR A 29 -7.98 7.46 -1.30
CA TYR A 29 -8.61 6.66 -0.25
C TYR A 29 -9.87 5.95 -0.77
N HIS A 30 -10.77 6.68 -1.43
CA HIS A 30 -11.99 6.10 -2.01
C HIS A 30 -11.69 4.99 -3.02
N VAL A 31 -10.67 5.14 -3.86
CA VAL A 31 -10.27 4.06 -4.76
C VAL A 31 -9.74 2.87 -3.97
N LEU A 32 -8.88 3.09 -2.99
CA LEU A 32 -8.24 2.02 -2.22
C LEU A 32 -9.22 1.22 -1.35
N ILE A 33 -10.26 1.84 -0.77
CA ILE A 33 -11.28 1.09 -0.02
C ILE A 33 -12.11 0.14 -0.90
N THR A 34 -12.17 0.37 -2.22
CA THR A 34 -12.85 -0.53 -3.18
C THR A 34 -11.97 -1.68 -3.67
N VAL A 35 -10.67 -1.65 -3.34
CA VAL A 35 -9.71 -2.67 -3.73
C VAL A 35 -9.82 -3.87 -2.79
N ASP A 36 -9.64 -5.08 -3.32
CA ASP A 36 -9.72 -6.28 -2.50
C ASP A 36 -8.63 -6.31 -1.42
N ARG A 37 -8.96 -6.86 -0.25
CA ARG A 37 -8.08 -6.90 0.92
C ARG A 37 -6.73 -7.55 0.64
N LEU A 38 -6.66 -8.54 -0.26
CA LEU A 38 -5.40 -9.19 -0.62
C LEU A 38 -4.48 -8.24 -1.40
N THR A 39 -5.02 -7.45 -2.32
CA THR A 39 -4.27 -6.41 -3.02
C THR A 39 -3.77 -5.33 -2.05
N LEU A 40 -4.60 -4.88 -1.10
CA LEU A 40 -4.15 -3.95 -0.05
C LEU A 40 -3.04 -4.54 0.83
N GLN A 41 -3.13 -5.83 1.17
CA GLN A 41 -2.08 -6.53 1.91
C GLN A 41 -0.76 -6.58 1.11
N ILE A 42 -0.81 -6.79 -0.22
CA ILE A 42 0.38 -6.74 -1.07
C ILE A 42 1.03 -5.36 -1.02
N VAL A 43 0.25 -4.28 -1.11
CA VAL A 43 0.76 -2.90 -1.03
C VAL A 43 1.43 -2.64 0.31
N LEU A 44 0.77 -3.02 1.41
CA LEU A 44 1.32 -2.90 2.75
C LEU A 44 2.68 -3.61 2.87
N MET A 45 2.76 -4.87 2.43
CA MET A 45 4.01 -5.62 2.47
C MET A 45 5.10 -5.00 1.57
N LYS A 46 4.72 -4.37 0.44
CA LYS A 46 5.67 -3.62 -0.39
C LYS A 46 6.26 -2.42 0.35
N ILE A 47 5.44 -1.69 1.11
CA ILE A 47 5.87 -0.55 1.93
C ILE A 47 6.83 -1.02 3.04
N GLN A 48 6.55 -2.19 3.64
CA GLN A 48 7.39 -2.85 4.65
C GLN A 48 8.68 -3.48 4.06
N GLY A 49 8.99 -3.24 2.78
CA GLY A 49 10.24 -3.70 2.16
C GLY A 49 10.25 -5.14 1.63
N TYR A 50 9.13 -5.85 1.63
CA TYR A 50 9.10 -7.23 1.12
C TYR A 50 9.26 -7.29 -0.41
N SER A 51 10.11 -8.20 -0.87
CA SER A 51 10.23 -8.52 -2.30
C SER A 51 8.96 -9.21 -2.83
N THR A 52 8.74 -9.15 -4.15
CA THR A 52 7.60 -9.83 -4.79
C THR A 52 7.60 -11.33 -4.51
N ARG A 53 8.80 -11.93 -4.47
CA ARG A 53 8.99 -13.35 -4.21
C ARG A 53 8.65 -13.73 -2.77
N GLU A 54 8.98 -12.88 -1.79
CA GLU A 54 8.60 -13.11 -0.39
C GLU A 54 7.10 -12.94 -0.18
N ILE A 55 6.49 -11.91 -0.77
CA ILE A 55 5.04 -11.69 -0.73
C ILE A 55 4.29 -12.90 -1.31
N ALA A 56 4.72 -13.38 -2.47
CA ALA A 56 4.15 -14.56 -3.12
C ALA A 56 4.19 -15.79 -2.20
N ARG A 57 5.35 -16.04 -1.58
CA ARG A 57 5.52 -17.14 -0.62
C ARG A 57 4.63 -16.98 0.61
N TYR A 58 4.61 -15.79 1.22
CA TYR A 58 3.84 -15.50 2.44
C TYR A 58 2.33 -15.63 2.21
N LEU A 59 1.82 -15.05 1.12
CA LEU A 59 0.40 -15.07 0.76
C LEU A 59 -0.03 -16.36 0.05
N LYS A 60 0.91 -17.30 -0.20
CA LYS A 60 0.68 -18.58 -0.90
C LYS A 60 0.05 -18.38 -2.28
N ILE A 61 0.53 -17.38 -3.03
CA ILE A 61 0.12 -17.10 -4.42
C ILE A 61 1.33 -17.06 -5.35
N THR A 62 1.13 -17.03 -6.66
CA THR A 62 2.24 -16.91 -7.62
C THR A 62 2.75 -15.48 -7.71
N GLU A 63 4.04 -15.29 -8.00
CA GLU A 63 4.61 -13.96 -8.26
C GLU A 63 3.85 -13.23 -9.38
N LYS A 64 3.44 -13.95 -10.42
CA LYS A 64 2.59 -13.43 -11.51
C LYS A 64 1.26 -12.87 -10.99
N ALA A 65 0.66 -13.50 -9.99
CA ALA A 65 -0.57 -13.03 -9.37
C ALA A 65 -0.37 -11.77 -8.51
N VAL A 66 0.83 -11.58 -7.94
CA VAL A 66 1.24 -10.34 -7.25
C VAL A 66 1.39 -9.21 -8.28
N TYR A 67 2.16 -9.43 -9.35
CA TYR A 67 2.36 -8.43 -10.42
C TYR A 67 1.02 -7.96 -11.01
N ARG A 68 0.14 -8.89 -11.42
CA ARG A 68 -1.16 -8.53 -12.00
C ARG A 68 -2.05 -7.70 -11.07
N ARG A 69 -1.98 -7.93 -9.75
CA ARG A 69 -2.74 -7.13 -8.78
C ARG A 69 -2.17 -5.72 -8.68
N MET A 70 -0.84 -5.59 -8.63
CA MET A 70 -0.18 -4.29 -8.63
C MET A 70 -0.44 -3.51 -9.92
N ASP A 71 -0.42 -4.16 -11.08
CA ASP A 71 -0.68 -3.50 -12.37
C ASP A 71 -2.12 -2.97 -12.42
N ARG A 72 -3.11 -3.79 -12.04
CA ARG A 72 -4.51 -3.33 -11.97
C ARG A 72 -4.71 -2.19 -10.98
N LEU A 73 -3.99 -2.21 -9.86
CA LEU A 73 -4.04 -1.12 -8.90
C LEU A 73 -3.44 0.17 -9.48
N LYS A 74 -2.27 0.09 -10.13
CA LYS A 74 -1.65 1.24 -10.79
C LYS A 74 -2.58 1.88 -11.83
N GLU A 75 -3.25 1.07 -12.65
CA GLU A 75 -4.24 1.55 -13.61
C GLU A 75 -5.42 2.26 -12.94
N LYS A 76 -5.91 1.76 -11.80
CA LYS A 76 -6.97 2.43 -11.04
C LYS A 76 -6.51 3.77 -10.48
N VAL A 77 -5.30 3.83 -9.93
CA VAL A 77 -4.73 5.06 -9.33
C VAL A 77 -4.42 6.08 -10.41
N LYS A 78 -3.89 5.66 -11.57
CA LYS A 78 -3.57 6.56 -12.69
C LYS A 78 -4.78 7.36 -13.15
N LYS A 79 -5.95 6.72 -13.23
CA LYS A 79 -7.23 7.36 -13.60
C LYS A 79 -7.70 8.47 -12.65
N ILE A 80 -7.15 8.58 -11.45
CA ILE A 80 -7.45 9.67 -10.51
C ILE A 80 -6.65 10.93 -10.88
N PHE A 81 -5.47 10.75 -11.47
CA PHE A 81 -4.52 11.82 -11.78
C PHE A 81 -4.41 12.12 -13.28
N GLU A 82 -5.24 11.48 -14.11
CA GLU A 82 -5.46 11.82 -15.52
C GLU A 82 -6.54 12.91 -15.64
#